data_AF-A0A1V4YMW1-F1
#
_entry.id   AF-A0A1V4YMW1-F1
#
_cell.length_a   1.000
_cell.length_b   1.000
_cell.length_c   1.000
_cell.angle_alpha   90.00
_cell.angle_beta   90.00
_cell.angle_gamma   90.00
#
_symmetry.space_group_name_H-M   'P 1'
#
loop_
_entity.id
_entity.type
_entity.pdbx_description
1 polymer ?
#
loop_
_entity_poly.entity_id
_entity_poly.type
_entity_poly.pdbx_seq_one_letter_code
_entity_poly.pdbx_strand_id
1 'polypeptide(L)' 'MSEKLPRVTAKQLIKVVESIGFQLVCQSGSHMVFRNNEAKRIVIPYNTRKNFIRR' A
#
# COMPACT_ATOMS: atom_id res chain seq x y z
N MET A 1 -11.23 23.75 12.62
CA MET A 1 -11.39 22.29 12.46
C MET A 1 -10.67 21.90 11.17
N SER A 2 -9.61 21.08 11.24
CA SER A 2 -8.90 20.64 10.03
C SER A 2 -9.77 19.64 9.27
N GLU A 3 -9.85 19.78 7.95
CA GLU A 3 -10.58 18.84 7.09
C GLU A 3 -9.96 17.45 7.19
N LYS A 4 -10.81 16.42 7.34
CA LYS A 4 -10.33 15.04 7.40
C LYS A 4 -9.94 14.61 5.99
N LEU A 5 -8.67 14.25 5.83
CA LEU A 5 -8.17 13.68 4.59
C LEU A 5 -8.89 12.37 4.25
N PRO A 6 -9.05 12.06 2.95
CA PRO A 6 -9.65 10.81 2.52
C PRO A 6 -8.83 9.64 3.05
N ARG A 7 -9.53 8.67 3.66
CA ARG A 7 -8.89 7.47 4.20
C ARG A 7 -8.60 6.49 3.08
N VAL A 8 -7.35 6.46 2.62
CA VAL A 8 -6.91 5.52 1.60
C VAL A 8 -6.54 4.19 2.25
N THR A 9 -7.07 3.10 1.71
CA THR A 9 -6.75 1.73 2.17
C THR A 9 -5.50 1.20 1.47
N ALA A 10 -4.77 0.29 2.13
CA ALA A 10 -3.60 -0.35 1.51
C ALA A 10 -3.95 -1.04 0.18
N LYS A 11 -5.14 -1.63 0.06
CA LYS A 11 -5.63 -2.24 -1.19
C LYS A 11 -5.80 -1.22 -2.32
N GLN A 12 -6.32 -0.03 -2.01
CA GLN A 12 -6.43 1.05 -2.99
C GLN A 12 -5.05 1.53 -3.42
N LEU A 13 -4.12 1.68 -2.47
CA LEU A 13 -2.76 2.10 -2.76
C LEU A 13 -2.03 1.10 -3.66
N ILE A 14 -2.16 -0.20 -3.38
CA ILE A 14 -1.57 -1.28 -4.18
C ILE A 14 -2.06 -1.21 -5.63
N LYS A 15 -3.38 -1.12 -5.84
CA LYS A 15 -3.95 -1.02 -7.20
C LYS A 15 -3.40 0.18 -7.97
N VAL A 16 -3.28 1.34 -7.32
CA VAL A 16 -2.75 2.55 -7.96
C VAL A 16 -1.28 2.36 -8.34
N VAL A 17 -0.49 1.83 -7.41
CA VAL A 17 0.95 1.59 -7.60
C VAL A 17 1.19 0.57 -8.72
N GLU A 18 0.41 -0.52 -8.77
CA GLU A 18 0.44 -1.49 -9.88
C GLU A 18 0.08 -0.86 -11.23
N SER A 19 -0.98 -0.04 -11.28
CA SER A 19 -1.37 0.68 -12.51
C SER A 19 -0.33 1.68 -13.00
N ILE A 20 0.50 2.23 -12.11
CA ILE A 20 1.60 3.16 -12.45
C ILE A 20 2.85 2.39 -12.97
N GLY A 21 2.81 1.05 -12.96
CA GLY A 21 3.91 0.21 -13.47
C GLY A 21 4.91 -0.20 -12.41
N PHE A 22 4.53 -0.14 -11.13
CA PHE A 22 5.29 -0.81 -10.08
C PHE A 22 4.87 -2.28 -9.97
N GLN A 23 5.85 -3.15 -9.74
CA GLN A 23 5.64 -4.57 -9.56
C GLN A 23 6.03 -4.97 -8.14
N LEU A 24 5.27 -5.89 -7.55
CA LEU A 24 5.59 -6.47 -6.26
C LEU A 24 6.84 -7.34 -6.40
N VAL A 25 7.86 -7.05 -5.61
CA VAL A 25 9.15 -7.78 -5.63
C VAL A 25 9.27 -8.73 -4.46
N CYS A 26 8.76 -8.34 -3.29
CA CYS A 26 8.83 -9.16 -2.09
C CYS A 26 7.76 -8.76 -1.09
N GLN A 27 7.28 -9.72 -0.31
CA GLN A 27 6.52 -9.46 0.89
C GLN A 27 7.25 -10.09 2.07
N SER A 28 7.51 -9.29 3.11
CA SER A 28 8.03 -9.78 4.39
C SER A 28 7.11 -9.32 5.51
N GLY A 29 6.45 -10.29 6.14
CA GLY A 29 5.46 -10.03 7.18
C GLY A 29 4.35 -9.08 6.71
N SER A 30 4.14 -7.99 7.47
CA SER A 30 3.12 -6.97 7.19
C SER A 30 3.57 -5.88 6.22
N HIS A 31 4.64 -6.07 5.45
CA HIS A 31 5.15 -5.09 4.51
C HIS A 31 5.35 -5.70 3.13
N MET A 32 4.85 -4.99 2.12
CA MET A 32 5.01 -5.32 0.70
C MET A 32 5.96 -4.32 0.06
N VAL A 33 6.90 -4.80 -0.75
CA VAL A 33 7.90 -3.99 -1.43
C VAL A 33 7.66 -4.01 -2.93
N PHE A 34 7.46 -2.84 -3.51
CA PHE A 34 7.23 -2.63 -4.93
C PHE A 34 8.43 -1.94 -5.58
N ARG A 35 8.74 -2.27 -6.83
CA ARG A 35 9.75 -1.58 -7.65
C ARG A 35 9.22 -1.28 -9.05
N ASN A 36 9.68 -0.21 -9.67
CA ASN A 36 9.41 0.09 -11.09
C ASN A 36 10.71 0.04 -11.92
N ASN A 37 10.58 0.19 -13.24
CA ASN A 37 11.71 0.21 -14.18
C ASN A 37 12.65 1.41 -13.98
N GLU A 38 12.22 2.45 -13.27
CA GLU A 38 13.06 3.60 -12.92
C GLU A 38 13.88 3.38 -11.63
N ALA A 39 13.96 2.13 -11.16
CA ALA A 39 14.60 1.74 -9.90
C ALA A 39 14.02 2.42 -8.64
N LYS A 40 12.81 2.98 -8.71
CA LYS A 40 12.10 3.51 -7.54
C LYS A 40 11.52 2.37 -6.72
N ARG A 41 11.54 2.53 -5.40
CA ARG A 41 11.05 1.54 -4.44
C ARG A 41 9.94 2.13 -3.57
N ILE A 42 8.84 1.40 -3.43
CA ILE A 42 7.73 1.74 -2.53
C ILE A 42 7.57 0.61 -1.51
N VAL A 43 7.35 0.96 -0.25
CA VAL A 43 7.03 0.00 0.81
C VAL A 43 5.62 0.31 1.31
N ILE A 44 4.71 -0.65 1.14
CA ILE A 44 3.32 -0.53 1.58
C ILE A 44 3.11 -1.45 2.78
N PRO A 45 2.71 -0.92 3.95
CA PRO A 45 2.27 -1.76 5.05
C PRO A 45 0.96 -2.45 4.67
N TYR A 46 0.99 -3.78 4.61
CA TYR A 46 -0.15 -4.62 4.31
C TYR A 46 -0.29 -5.68 5.40
N ASN A 47 -1.19 -5.44 6.35
CA ASN A 47 -1.54 -6.42 7.36
C ASN A 47 -2.81 -7.17 6.93
N THR A 48 -2.67 -8.44 6.57
CA THR A 48 -3.80 -9.32 6.19
C THR A 48 -4.70 -9.66 7.37
N ARG A 49 -4.31 -9.31 8.61
CA ARG A 49 -5.19 -9.49 9.78
C ARG A 49 -6.36 -8.50 9.71
N LYS A 50 -7.49 -9.07 9.27
CA LYS A 50 -8.90 -8.74 9.56
C LYS A 50 -9.10 -7.38 10.23
N ASN A 51 -9.77 -6.47 9.51
CA ASN A 51 -10.37 -5.24 10.01
C ASN A 51 -10.77 -5.33 11.49
N PHE A 52 -9.97 -4.77 12.40
CA PHE A 52 -10.51 -4.30 13.66
C PHE A 52 -11.01 -2.89 13.41
N ILE A 53 -12.26 -2.82 12.93
CA ILE A 53 -13.06 -1.61 13.04
C ILE A 53 -13.21 -1.38 14.54
N ARG A 54 -12.38 -0.51 15.13
CA ARG A 54 -12.74 0.14 16.38
C ARG A 54 -13.66 1.30 15.98
N ARG A 55 -14.97 1.05 16.13
CA ARG A 55 -15.97 2.11 16.28
C ARG A 55 -15.67 2.89 17.56
#